data_AF-A0A2I0N3S7-F1
#
_entry.id   AF-A0A2I0N3S7-F1
#
_cell.length_a   1.000
_cell.length_b   1.000
_cell.length_c   1.000
_cell.angle_alpha   90.00
_cell.angle_beta   90.00
_cell.angle_gamma   90.00
#
_symmetry.space_group_name_H-M   'P 1'
#
loop_
_entity.id
_entity.type
_entity.pdbx_description
1 polymer ?
#
loop_
_entity_poly.entity_id
_entity_poly.type
_entity_poly.pdbx_seq_one_letter_code
_entity_poly.pdbx_strand_id
1 'polypeptide(L)'
;MTIMLTLILADAELETVPEPLWGHPAIVNSANMRGKKPSRILLDSSLHHGAMKNLPEAERRGRPDLTHFFLITALESILNKKGKLRVYVHTRNNELIKMAPDLRIMRSYSRFVGLVEQLFVDGRVPQAPEKPLMEMERNRPLASIIKEGKPHAVIALSPEGAPVKLAQYLTKFPQEKNVVCIIGG
;
A
#
# COMPACT_ATOMS: atom_id res chain seq x y z
N MET A 1 -4.14 12.47 -25.20
CA MET A 1 -3.45 11.84 -24.04
C MET A 1 -4.45 10.95 -23.33
N THR A 2 -4.10 9.71 -23.02
CA THR A 2 -5.03 8.74 -22.43
C THR A 2 -5.24 9.06 -20.94
N ILE A 3 -6.50 9.02 -20.50
CA ILE A 3 -6.94 9.09 -19.09
C ILE A 3 -6.00 8.28 -18.20
N MET A 4 -5.57 8.86 -17.08
CA MET A 4 -4.85 8.14 -16.05
C MET A 4 -5.46 8.50 -14.70
N LEU A 5 -6.25 7.58 -14.14
CA LEU A 5 -6.69 7.67 -12.76
C LEU A 5 -5.53 7.25 -11.87
N THR A 6 -5.20 8.05 -10.87
CA THR A 6 -4.25 7.67 -9.82
C THR A 6 -5.03 7.27 -8.58
N LEU A 7 -4.91 6.03 -8.14
CA LEU A 7 -5.54 5.52 -6.93
C LEU A 7 -4.48 5.30 -5.86
N ILE A 8 -4.66 5.93 -4.70
CA ILE A 8 -3.73 5.88 -3.58
C ILE A 8 -4.44 5.27 -2.37
N LEU A 9 -3.89 4.16 -1.85
CA LEU A 9 -4.18 3.73 -0.49
C LEU A 9 -3.29 4.56 0.44
N ALA A 10 -3.87 5.43 1.23
CA ALA A 10 -3.15 6.38 2.09
C ALA A 10 -3.15 5.91 3.54
N ASP A 11 -2.06 6.22 4.23
CA ASP A 11 -1.84 5.88 5.64
C ASP A 11 -2.01 4.38 5.92
N ALA A 12 -1.55 3.55 4.98
CA ALA A 12 -1.72 2.11 5.04
C ALA A 12 -0.93 1.49 6.21
N GLU A 13 -1.58 0.56 6.90
CA GLU A 13 -1.08 -0.11 8.11
C GLU A 13 -0.11 -1.25 7.79
N LEU A 14 0.89 -0.91 6.97
CA LEU A 14 1.88 -1.78 6.38
C LEU A 14 3.29 -1.34 6.80
N GLU A 15 3.96 -2.17 7.58
CA GLU A 15 5.30 -1.90 8.09
C GLU A 15 6.00 -3.18 8.55
N THR A 16 7.33 -3.17 8.59
CA THR A 16 8.09 -4.19 9.32
C THR A 16 7.88 -4.04 10.82
N VAL A 17 8.08 -5.11 11.59
CA VAL A 17 7.95 -5.05 13.05
C VAL A 17 8.85 -3.93 13.62
N PRO A 18 8.30 -3.00 14.43
CA PRO A 18 9.07 -1.92 15.05
C PRO A 18 10.14 -2.44 16.03
N GLU A 19 11.25 -1.72 16.14
CA GLU A 19 12.39 -2.07 17.01
C GLU A 19 12.02 -2.45 18.46
N PRO A 20 11.13 -1.69 19.15
CA PRO A 20 10.73 -2.04 20.53
C PRO A 20 10.11 -3.43 20.68
N LEU A 21 9.59 -4.02 19.59
CA LEU A 21 8.94 -5.32 19.62
C LEU A 21 9.86 -6.49 19.24
N TRP A 22 11.10 -6.25 18.78
CA TRP A 22 11.96 -7.31 18.26
C TRP A 22 12.29 -8.41 19.28
N GLY A 23 12.28 -8.09 20.57
CA GLY A 23 12.50 -9.04 21.66
C GLY A 23 11.24 -9.75 22.17
N HIS A 24 10.05 -9.36 21.72
CA HIS A 24 8.82 -9.94 22.26
C HIS A 24 8.67 -11.41 21.81
N PRO A 25 8.31 -12.37 22.69
CA PRO A 25 8.27 -13.79 22.35
C PRO A 25 7.44 -14.13 21.10
N ALA A 26 6.28 -13.51 20.93
CA ALA A 26 5.44 -13.69 19.74
C ALA A 26 6.14 -13.30 18.43
N ILE A 27 6.91 -12.21 18.43
CA ILE A 27 7.67 -11.74 17.27
C ILE A 27 8.84 -12.68 16.99
N VAL A 28 9.61 -13.02 18.03
CA VAL A 28 10.76 -13.91 17.92
C VAL A 28 10.33 -15.27 17.36
N ASN A 29 9.24 -15.84 17.87
CA ASN A 29 8.70 -17.10 17.38
C ASN A 29 8.26 -17.00 15.90
N SER A 30 7.51 -15.97 15.53
CA SER A 30 7.06 -15.72 14.15
C SER A 30 8.25 -15.59 13.18
N ALA A 31 9.30 -14.88 13.59
CA ALA A 31 10.52 -14.69 12.81
C ALA A 31 11.30 -16.01 12.66
N ASN A 32 11.48 -16.76 13.75
CA ASN A 32 12.18 -18.04 13.77
C ASN A 32 11.50 -19.11 12.91
N MET A 33 10.16 -19.22 13.00
CA MET A 33 9.37 -20.14 12.16
C MET A 33 9.57 -19.89 10.66
N ARG A 34 9.93 -18.67 10.28
CA ARG A 34 10.12 -18.24 8.89
C ARG A 34 11.59 -18.13 8.50
N GLY A 35 12.52 -18.42 9.41
CA GLY A 35 13.97 -18.29 9.20
C GLY A 35 14.41 -16.84 8.94
N LYS A 36 13.70 -15.85 9.50
CA LYS A 36 13.95 -14.42 9.29
C LYS A 36 14.34 -13.73 10.59
N LYS A 37 14.91 -12.53 10.48
CA LYS A 37 15.11 -11.62 11.62
C LYS A 37 13.79 -10.91 11.96
N PRO A 38 13.50 -10.60 13.24
CA PRO A 38 12.35 -9.78 13.64
C PRO A 38 12.21 -8.49 12.83
N SER A 39 13.32 -7.80 12.56
CA SER A 39 13.36 -6.56 11.77
C SER A 39 12.99 -6.71 10.30
N ARG A 40 12.87 -7.94 9.79
CA ARG A 40 12.60 -8.24 8.37
C ARG A 40 11.25 -8.91 8.14
N ILE A 41 10.44 -9.07 9.19
CA ILE A 41 9.07 -9.56 9.04
C ILE A 41 8.07 -8.40 9.13
N LEU A 42 6.95 -8.52 8.43
CA LEU A 42 5.86 -7.56 8.55
C LEU A 42 5.18 -7.66 9.91
N LEU A 43 4.72 -6.53 10.43
CA LEU A 43 3.80 -6.49 11.55
C LEU A 43 2.41 -6.95 11.06
N ASP A 44 1.83 -7.93 11.73
CA ASP A 44 0.51 -8.48 11.42
C ASP A 44 -0.24 -8.71 12.72
N SER A 45 -1.34 -7.99 12.92
CA SER A 45 -2.17 -8.07 14.11
C SER A 45 -2.74 -9.48 14.34
N SER A 46 -2.98 -10.26 13.29
CA SER A 46 -3.48 -11.64 13.41
C SER A 46 -2.46 -12.57 14.11
N LEU A 47 -1.18 -12.22 14.05
CA LEU A 47 -0.08 -13.00 14.64
C LEU A 47 0.52 -12.31 15.87
N HIS A 48 0.53 -10.98 15.88
CA HIS A 48 1.34 -10.16 16.78
C HIS A 48 0.50 -9.30 17.74
N HIS A 49 -0.84 -9.44 17.77
CA HIS A 49 -1.74 -8.62 18.61
C HIS A 49 -1.25 -8.47 20.05
N GLY A 50 -0.84 -9.57 20.69
CA GLY A 50 -0.34 -9.54 22.07
C GLY A 50 0.91 -8.67 22.27
N ALA A 51 1.80 -8.61 21.28
CA ALA A 51 3.02 -7.80 21.31
C ALA A 51 2.74 -6.30 21.10
N MET A 52 1.64 -5.97 20.44
CA MET A 52 1.36 -4.62 19.96
C MET A 52 0.70 -3.71 21.00
N LYS A 53 0.26 -4.25 22.14
CA LYS A 53 -0.57 -3.53 23.13
C LYS A 53 -0.04 -2.17 23.58
N ASN A 54 1.27 -1.99 23.61
CA ASN A 54 1.92 -0.76 24.06
C ASN A 54 2.40 0.13 22.90
N LEU A 55 2.10 -0.22 21.66
CA LEU A 55 2.40 0.65 20.53
C LEU A 55 1.40 1.81 20.48
N PRO A 56 1.85 3.00 20.05
CA PRO A 56 0.93 4.06 19.67
C PRO A 56 0.01 3.57 18.55
N GLU A 57 -1.29 3.90 18.65
CA GLU A 57 -2.32 3.53 17.66
C GLU A 57 -2.41 2.01 17.42
N ALA A 58 -2.14 1.19 18.45
CA ALA A 58 -2.11 -0.27 18.38
C ALA A 58 -3.36 -0.89 17.74
N GLU A 59 -4.52 -0.26 17.91
CA GLU A 59 -5.83 -0.71 17.43
C GLU A 59 -5.94 -0.77 15.91
N ARG A 60 -5.15 0.03 15.18
CA ARG A 60 -5.18 0.05 13.71
C ARG A 60 -3.97 -0.63 13.06
N ARG A 61 -2.83 -0.80 13.76
CA ARG A 61 -1.60 -1.30 13.12
C ARG A 61 -1.66 -2.74 12.68
N GLY A 62 -0.70 -3.10 11.82
CA GLY A 62 -0.46 -4.48 11.41
C GLY A 62 -1.67 -5.04 10.66
N ARG A 63 -2.12 -4.32 9.63
CA ARG A 63 -3.19 -4.76 8.74
C ARG A 63 -2.70 -4.89 7.28
N PRO A 64 -1.69 -5.74 7.00
CA PRO A 64 -1.24 -5.95 5.63
C PRO A 64 -2.34 -6.52 4.73
N ASP A 65 -3.33 -7.19 5.31
CA ASP A 65 -4.50 -7.75 4.64
C ASP A 65 -5.32 -6.67 3.90
N LEU A 66 -5.48 -5.48 4.47
CA LEU A 66 -6.21 -4.38 3.82
C LEU A 66 -5.47 -3.91 2.55
N THR A 67 -4.14 -3.76 2.65
CA THR A 67 -3.32 -3.45 1.48
C THR A 67 -3.41 -4.57 0.44
N HIS A 68 -3.39 -5.83 0.87
CA HIS A 68 -3.50 -6.98 -0.02
C HIS A 68 -4.82 -6.97 -0.82
N PHE A 69 -5.94 -6.80 -0.13
CA PHE A 69 -7.27 -6.72 -0.77
C PHE A 69 -7.40 -5.51 -1.69
N PHE A 70 -6.87 -4.36 -1.28
CA PHE A 70 -6.83 -3.16 -2.11
C PHE A 70 -6.07 -3.43 -3.42
N LEU A 71 -4.87 -4.02 -3.34
CA LEU A 71 -4.04 -4.28 -4.52
C LEU A 71 -4.66 -5.31 -5.46
N ILE A 72 -5.27 -6.39 -4.94
CA ILE A 72 -6.00 -7.36 -5.76
C ILE A 72 -7.11 -6.63 -6.53
N THR A 73 -7.95 -5.89 -5.82
CA THR A 73 -9.09 -5.17 -6.42
C THR A 73 -8.64 -4.17 -7.48
N ALA A 74 -7.64 -3.35 -7.16
CA ALA A 74 -7.17 -2.28 -8.04
C ALA A 74 -6.49 -2.84 -9.30
N LEU A 75 -5.54 -3.77 -9.13
CA LEU A 75 -4.71 -4.29 -10.23
C LEU A 75 -5.49 -5.24 -11.17
N GLU A 76 -6.51 -5.93 -10.67
CA GLU A 76 -7.37 -6.79 -11.50
C GLU A 76 -8.48 -6.04 -12.25
N SER A 77 -8.67 -4.76 -11.94
CA SER A 77 -9.71 -3.93 -12.56
C SER A 77 -9.54 -3.83 -14.09
N ILE A 78 -10.66 -3.67 -14.79
CA ILE A 78 -10.67 -3.41 -16.25
C ILE A 78 -9.86 -2.14 -16.56
N LEU A 79 -9.86 -1.15 -15.66
CA LEU A 79 -9.16 0.10 -15.84
C LEU A 79 -7.63 -0.10 -15.83
N ASN A 80 -7.11 -0.90 -14.91
CA ASN A 80 -5.69 -1.26 -14.88
C ASN A 80 -5.29 -2.08 -16.12
N LYS A 81 -6.12 -3.06 -16.50
CA LYS A 81 -5.91 -3.88 -17.72
C LYS A 81 -5.88 -3.06 -19.01
N LYS A 82 -6.51 -1.88 -19.03
CA LYS A 82 -6.47 -0.92 -20.14
C LYS A 82 -5.33 0.11 -20.03
N GLY A 83 -4.45 0.00 -19.05
CA GLY A 83 -3.34 0.93 -18.82
C GLY A 83 -3.78 2.32 -18.37
N LYS A 84 -4.97 2.45 -17.80
CA LYS A 84 -5.58 3.74 -17.39
C LYS A 84 -5.61 3.96 -15.87
N LEU A 85 -5.01 3.04 -15.12
CA LEU A 85 -4.90 3.13 -13.66
C LEU A 85 -3.43 3.16 -13.25
N ARG A 86 -3.11 4.07 -12.34
CA ARG A 86 -1.86 4.13 -11.60
C ARG A 86 -2.17 3.85 -10.14
N VAL A 87 -1.51 2.86 -9.55
CA VAL A 87 -1.78 2.41 -8.19
C VAL A 87 -0.58 2.71 -7.29
N TYR A 88 -0.84 3.41 -6.18
CA TYR A 88 0.14 3.70 -5.13
C TYR A 88 -0.37 3.21 -3.78
N VAL A 89 0.58 2.83 -2.92
CA VAL A 89 0.35 2.62 -1.49
C VAL A 89 1.27 3.59 -0.76
N HIS A 90 0.70 4.42 0.10
CA HIS A 90 1.43 5.27 1.02
C HIS A 90 1.25 4.69 2.42
N THR A 91 2.33 4.23 3.04
CA THR A 91 2.31 3.61 4.36
C THR A 91 2.18 4.66 5.47
N ARG A 92 1.91 4.19 6.69
CA ARG A 92 1.95 5.04 7.89
C ARG A 92 3.32 5.69 8.16
N ASN A 93 4.40 5.06 7.69
CA ASN A 93 5.77 5.49 7.95
C ASN A 93 6.32 6.37 6.81
N ASN A 94 5.42 6.98 6.01
CA ASN A 94 5.74 7.83 4.87
C ASN A 94 6.61 7.13 3.82
N GLU A 95 6.35 5.86 3.52
CA GLU A 95 6.90 5.20 2.34
C GLU A 95 5.87 5.20 1.21
N LEU A 96 6.31 5.60 0.01
CA LEU A 96 5.54 5.44 -1.21
C LEU A 96 5.95 4.13 -1.89
N ILE A 97 5.01 3.22 -2.06
CA ILE A 97 5.17 2.04 -2.88
C ILE A 97 4.43 2.25 -4.21
N LYS A 98 5.19 2.20 -5.29
CA LYS A 98 4.70 2.28 -6.68
C LYS A 98 4.52 0.88 -7.24
N MET A 99 3.38 0.66 -7.89
CA MET A 99 3.08 -0.60 -8.57
C MET A 99 3.22 -0.43 -10.08
N ALA A 100 3.88 -1.37 -10.74
CA ALA A 100 3.86 -1.46 -12.19
C ALA A 100 2.46 -1.91 -12.67
N PRO A 101 1.92 -1.36 -13.77
CA PRO A 101 0.57 -1.71 -14.25
C PRO A 101 0.41 -3.19 -14.64
N ASP A 102 1.49 -3.85 -15.03
CA ASP A 102 1.57 -5.25 -15.42
C ASP A 102 1.86 -6.21 -14.25
N LEU A 103 2.00 -5.69 -13.02
CA LEU A 103 2.16 -6.50 -11.82
C LEU A 103 0.92 -7.39 -11.60
N ARG A 104 1.15 -8.70 -11.59
CA ARG A 104 0.17 -9.69 -11.12
C ARG A 104 0.41 -9.96 -9.64
N ILE A 105 -0.40 -9.33 -8.79
CA ILE A 105 -0.26 -9.49 -7.34
C ILE A 105 -0.61 -10.93 -6.92
N MET A 106 0.15 -11.47 -5.96
CA MET A 106 -0.07 -12.82 -5.46
C MET A 106 -1.40 -12.91 -4.72
N ARG A 107 -2.30 -13.81 -5.12
CA ARG A 107 -3.60 -14.01 -4.45
C ARG A 107 -3.46 -14.64 -3.05
N SER A 108 -2.38 -15.39 -2.84
CA SER A 108 -2.07 -16.01 -1.56
C SER A 108 -1.48 -14.97 -0.61
N TYR A 109 -2.12 -14.74 0.52
CA TYR A 109 -1.69 -13.76 1.52
C TYR A 109 -0.26 -14.02 2.02
N SER A 110 0.10 -15.27 2.33
CA SER A 110 1.46 -15.61 2.78
C SER A 110 2.55 -15.31 1.73
N ARG A 111 2.24 -15.50 0.43
CA ARG A 111 3.15 -15.12 -0.66
C ARG A 111 3.24 -13.60 -0.83
N PHE A 112 2.12 -12.90 -0.68
CA PHE A 112 2.10 -11.44 -0.66
C PHE A 112 2.97 -10.88 0.47
N VAL A 113 2.83 -11.40 1.70
CA VAL A 113 3.66 -11.03 2.85
C VAL A 113 5.14 -11.22 2.55
N GLY A 114 5.53 -12.38 2.00
CA GLY A 114 6.92 -12.64 1.63
C GLY A 114 7.47 -11.64 0.60
N LEU A 115 6.67 -11.29 -0.42
CA LEU A 115 7.01 -10.31 -1.45
C LEU A 115 7.19 -8.90 -0.87
N VAL A 116 6.28 -8.47 0.00
CA VAL A 116 6.35 -7.14 0.60
C VAL A 116 7.52 -7.05 1.57
N GLU A 117 7.80 -8.08 2.37
CA GLU A 117 9.01 -8.08 3.22
C GLU A 117 10.29 -7.94 2.40
N GLN A 118 10.35 -8.62 1.24
CA GLN A 118 11.46 -8.46 0.32
C GLN A 118 11.54 -7.01 -0.19
N LEU A 119 10.41 -6.41 -0.58
CA LEU A 119 10.35 -5.00 -0.95
C LEU A 119 10.86 -4.06 0.16
N PHE A 120 10.50 -4.31 1.42
CA PHE A 120 10.95 -3.49 2.55
C PHE A 120 12.47 -3.58 2.76
N VAL A 121 13.08 -4.75 2.48
CA VAL A 121 14.53 -4.95 2.59
C VAL A 121 15.27 -4.34 1.39
N ASP A 122 14.80 -4.62 0.19
CA ASP A 122 15.54 -4.34 -1.05
C ASP A 122 15.17 -3.01 -1.70
N GLY A 123 14.05 -2.40 -1.30
CA GLY A 123 13.48 -1.19 -1.89
C GLY A 123 12.80 -1.40 -3.24
N ARG A 124 12.97 -2.57 -3.88
CA ARG A 124 12.35 -2.90 -5.18
C ARG A 124 12.24 -4.39 -5.42
N VAL A 125 11.24 -4.81 -6.19
CA VAL A 125 11.06 -6.21 -6.63
C VAL A 125 10.54 -6.25 -8.08
N PRO A 126 11.13 -7.05 -9.00
CA PRO A 126 12.37 -7.81 -8.82
C PRO A 126 13.62 -6.92 -8.70
N GLN A 127 14.69 -7.50 -8.14
CA GLN A 127 16.00 -6.88 -8.12
C GLN A 127 16.57 -6.75 -9.55
N ALA A 128 17.59 -5.90 -9.72
CA ALA A 128 18.24 -5.67 -11.01
C ALA A 128 18.71 -6.98 -11.68
N PRO A 129 18.76 -7.05 -13.03
CA PRO A 129 18.66 -5.97 -14.01
C PRO A 129 17.24 -5.69 -14.52
N GLU A 130 16.24 -6.42 -14.07
CA GLU A 130 14.88 -6.31 -14.60
C GLU A 130 14.20 -4.99 -14.18
N LYS A 131 13.15 -4.59 -14.90
CA LYS A 131 12.31 -3.45 -14.50
C LYS A 131 11.54 -3.84 -13.23
N PRO A 132 11.56 -3.02 -12.16
CA PRO A 132 10.83 -3.33 -10.94
C PRO A 132 9.31 -3.33 -11.17
N LEU A 133 8.63 -4.32 -10.62
CA LEU A 133 7.17 -4.40 -10.55
C LEU A 133 6.62 -3.68 -9.32
N MET A 134 7.42 -3.61 -8.26
CA MET A 134 7.18 -2.81 -7.05
C MET A 134 8.45 -2.03 -6.74
N GLU A 135 8.29 -0.75 -6.40
CA GLU A 135 9.40 0.13 -6.02
C GLU A 135 8.97 1.01 -4.85
N MET A 136 9.82 1.10 -3.84
CA MET A 136 9.55 1.82 -2.61
C MET A 136 10.49 3.01 -2.47
N GLU A 137 9.91 4.18 -2.23
CA GLU A 137 10.62 5.40 -1.86
C GLU A 137 10.32 5.75 -0.41
N ARG A 138 11.37 5.96 0.38
CA ARG A 138 11.25 6.30 1.82
C ARG A 138 11.16 7.82 2.01
N ASN A 139 10.57 8.25 3.13
CA ASN A 139 10.43 9.66 3.50
C ASN A 139 9.68 10.49 2.44
N ARG A 140 8.57 9.96 1.95
CA ARG A 140 7.71 10.55 0.92
C ARG A 140 6.34 10.92 1.52
N PRO A 141 6.17 12.15 2.05
CA PRO A 141 4.89 12.58 2.58
C PRO A 141 3.78 12.56 1.52
N LEU A 142 2.58 12.10 1.87
CA LEU A 142 1.43 12.03 0.94
C LEU A 142 1.19 13.32 0.14
N ALA A 143 1.32 14.47 0.80
CA ALA A 143 1.14 15.78 0.15
C ALA A 143 2.14 16.05 -0.99
N SER A 144 3.39 15.57 -0.90
CA SER A 144 4.38 15.73 -1.99
C SER A 144 4.01 14.86 -3.19
N ILE A 145 3.57 13.63 -2.94
CA ILE A 145 3.13 12.66 -3.96
C ILE A 145 1.96 13.22 -4.75
N ILE A 146 0.97 13.80 -4.07
CA ILE A 146 -0.19 14.44 -4.72
C ILE A 146 0.27 15.63 -5.58
N LYS A 147 1.12 16.52 -5.05
CA LYS A 147 1.62 17.70 -5.79
C LYS A 147 2.41 17.32 -7.04
N GLU A 148 3.28 16.31 -6.97
CA GLU A 148 4.07 15.82 -8.09
C GLU A 148 3.20 15.24 -9.21
N GLY A 149 2.07 14.61 -8.85
CA GLY A 149 1.10 14.10 -9.81
C GLY A 149 0.37 15.19 -10.62
N LYS A 150 0.52 16.48 -10.25
CA LYS A 150 -0.16 17.65 -10.83
C LYS A 150 -1.62 17.34 -11.22
N PRO A 151 -2.43 16.83 -10.28
CA PRO A 151 -3.77 16.38 -10.59
C PRO A 151 -4.67 17.55 -10.96
N HIS A 152 -5.59 17.31 -11.87
CA HIS A 152 -6.68 18.24 -12.14
C HIS A 152 -7.66 18.31 -10.97
N ALA A 153 -7.87 17.17 -10.30
CA ALA A 153 -8.70 17.07 -9.10
C ALA A 153 -8.14 16.01 -8.15
N VAL A 154 -8.31 16.26 -6.85
CA VAL A 154 -8.02 15.31 -5.78
C VAL A 154 -9.34 15.00 -5.07
N ILE A 155 -9.65 13.71 -4.94
CA ILE A 155 -10.88 13.21 -4.33
C ILE A 155 -10.45 12.29 -3.19
N ALA A 156 -10.75 12.66 -1.95
CA ALA A 156 -10.58 11.78 -0.79
C ALA A 156 -11.93 11.13 -0.45
N LEU A 157 -11.94 9.81 -0.27
CA LEU A 157 -13.11 9.09 0.19
C LEU A 157 -13.11 9.12 1.72
N SER A 158 -14.21 9.56 2.32
CA SER A 158 -14.37 9.65 3.78
C SER A 158 -15.84 9.42 4.15
N PRO A 159 -16.13 8.74 5.27
CA PRO A 159 -17.49 8.61 5.83
C PRO A 159 -18.14 9.95 6.17
N GLU A 160 -17.33 10.96 6.52
CA GLU A 160 -17.75 12.33 6.85
C GLU A 160 -17.92 13.20 5.59
N GLY A 161 -17.56 12.69 4.42
CA GLY A 161 -17.68 13.38 3.14
C GLY A 161 -19.13 13.49 2.66
N ALA A 162 -19.37 14.41 1.71
CA ALA A 162 -20.67 14.53 1.06
C ALA A 162 -20.96 13.27 0.23
N PRO A 163 -22.10 12.58 0.45
CA PRO A 163 -22.45 11.38 -0.31
C PRO A 163 -22.75 11.74 -1.76
N VAL A 164 -22.15 11.01 -2.69
CA VAL A 164 -22.34 11.21 -4.14
C VAL A 164 -22.53 9.88 -4.86
N LYS A 165 -23.29 9.89 -5.95
CA LYS A 165 -23.31 8.77 -6.90
C LYS A 165 -22.02 8.80 -7.72
N LEU A 166 -21.06 7.93 -7.39
CA LEU A 166 -19.70 7.99 -7.94
C LEU A 166 -19.66 8.02 -9.49
N ALA A 167 -20.51 7.20 -10.14
CA ALA A 167 -20.60 7.17 -11.60
C ALA A 167 -20.99 8.53 -12.22
N GLN A 168 -21.87 9.29 -11.56
CA GLN A 168 -22.27 10.64 -12.00
C GLN A 168 -21.28 11.70 -11.54
N TYR A 169 -20.64 11.51 -10.39
CA TYR A 169 -19.66 12.45 -9.87
C TYR A 169 -18.43 12.53 -10.78
N LEU A 170 -17.96 11.37 -11.25
CA LEU A 170 -16.76 11.28 -12.08
C LEU A 170 -16.94 11.85 -13.50
N THR A 171 -18.16 12.00 -14.01
CA THR A 171 -18.40 12.61 -15.33
C THR A 171 -18.10 14.11 -15.37
N LYS A 172 -18.02 14.76 -14.19
CA LYS A 172 -17.67 16.18 -14.07
C LYS A 172 -16.21 16.47 -14.46
N PHE A 173 -15.34 15.45 -14.43
CA PHE A 173 -13.93 15.62 -14.72
C PHE A 173 -13.62 15.28 -16.19
N PRO A 174 -12.82 16.10 -16.89
CA PRO A 174 -12.42 15.80 -18.26
C PRO A 174 -11.66 14.48 -18.33
N GLN A 175 -12.02 13.64 -19.30
CA GLN A 175 -11.41 12.33 -19.49
C GLN A 175 -9.88 12.43 -19.69
N GLU A 176 -9.36 13.49 -20.30
CA GLU A 176 -7.93 13.62 -20.59
C GLU A 176 -7.07 14.08 -19.40
N LYS A 177 -7.66 14.28 -18.22
CA LYS A 177 -6.96 14.83 -17.06
C LYS A 177 -6.71 13.77 -15.99
N ASN A 178 -5.57 13.91 -15.30
CA ASN A 178 -5.24 13.08 -14.15
C ASN A 178 -6.15 13.45 -12.97
N VAL A 179 -6.85 12.47 -12.43
CA VAL A 179 -7.62 12.58 -11.19
C VAL A 179 -6.97 11.68 -10.17
N VAL A 180 -6.74 12.19 -8.97
CA VAL A 180 -6.20 11.41 -7.85
C VAL A 180 -7.34 11.06 -6.91
N CYS A 181 -7.57 9.77 -6.69
CA CYS A 181 -8.49 9.25 -5.68
C CYS A 181 -7.71 8.67 -4.52
N ILE A 182 -8.09 9.03 -3.29
CA ILE A 182 -7.43 8.64 -2.06
C ILE A 182 -8.42 7.85 -1.20
N ILE A 183 -7.99 6.69 -0.72
CA ILE A 183 -8.72 5.81 0.19
C ILE A 183 -7.85 5.57 1.42
N GLY A 184 -8.41 5.66 2.63
CA GLY A 184 -7.69 5.29 3.86
C GLY A 184 -7.39 3.79 3.90
N GLY A 185 -6.16 3.43 4.29
CA GLY A 185 -5.68 2.04 4.33
C GLY A 185 -5.53 1.45 5.72
#